data_AF-A0A1Q7PMU3-F1
#
_entry.id   AF-A0A1Q7PMU3-F1
#
_cell.length_a   1.000
_cell.length_b   1.000
_cell.length_c   1.000
_cell.angle_alpha   90.00
_cell.angle_beta   90.00
_cell.angle_gamma   90.00
#
_symmetry.space_group_name_H-M   'P 1'
#
loop_
_entity.id
_entity.type
_entity.pdbx_description
1 polymer ?
#
loop_
_entity_poly.entity_id
_entity_poly.type
_entity_poly.pdbx_seq_one_letter_code
_entity_poly.pdbx_strand_id
1 'polypeptide(L)'
;HPTAEAYTFLGWTYRFQGKIEDAIAECKKAIQIDPEFGNPYNDIGAYLIEKDQYDEAVPWLERALQSRRYDSYHYPHHNLGRAYMAKENFAKARYHFEQALKLSPDYAPAKEALEKIRRKVQ
;
A
#
# COMPACT_ATOMS: atom_id res chain seq x y z
N HIS A 1 -15.63 16.07 16.38
CA HIS A 1 -14.39 15.28 16.55
C HIS A 1 -13.83 14.95 15.17
N PRO A 2 -12.50 14.93 14.94
CA PRO A 2 -11.93 14.58 13.64
C PRO A 2 -12.34 13.17 13.20
N THR A 3 -12.59 12.98 11.90
CA THR A 3 -12.97 11.68 11.33
C THR A 3 -11.73 10.87 10.94
N ALA A 4 -11.91 9.59 10.61
CA ALA A 4 -10.81 8.75 10.14
C ALA A 4 -10.16 9.31 8.86
N GLU A 5 -10.95 9.84 7.93
CA GLU A 5 -10.49 10.50 6.70
C GLU A 5 -9.70 11.76 7.00
N ALA A 6 -10.14 12.57 7.98
CA ALA A 6 -9.41 13.78 8.37
C ALA A 6 -8.01 13.45 8.88
N TYR A 7 -7.88 12.40 9.69
CA TYR A 7 -6.58 11.88 10.13
C TYR A 7 -5.75 11.30 8.97
N THR A 8 -6.36 10.57 8.04
CA THR A 8 -5.68 10.09 6.83
C THR A 8 -5.12 11.24 5.99
N PHE A 9 -5.91 12.29 5.73
CA PHE A 9 -5.47 13.45 4.96
C PHE A 9 -4.38 14.26 5.68
N LEU A 10 -4.43 14.33 7.01
CA LEU A 10 -3.34 14.90 7.79
C LEU A 10 -2.06 14.05 7.67
N GLY A 11 -2.20 12.72 7.70
CA GLY A 11 -1.10 11.79 7.44
C GLY A 11 -0.45 12.03 6.08
N TRP A 12 -1.26 12.20 5.03
CA TRP A 12 -0.76 12.55 3.69
C TRP A 12 0.01 13.88 3.69
N THR A 13 -0.51 14.88 4.40
CA THR A 13 0.14 16.18 4.54
C THR A 13 1.51 16.06 5.19
N TYR A 14 1.64 15.26 6.27
CA TYR A 14 2.94 15.00 6.89
C TYR A 14 3.89 14.24 5.97
N ARG A 15 3.39 13.25 5.21
CA ARG A 15 4.21 12.55 4.22
C ARG A 15 4.72 13.48 3.11
N PHE A 16 3.92 14.44 2.66
CA PHE A 16 4.39 15.45 1.69
C PHE A 16 5.47 16.37 2.25
N GLN A 17 5.51 16.57 3.57
CA GLN A 17 6.57 17.29 4.27
C GLN A 17 7.80 16.41 4.58
N GLY A 18 7.80 15.14 4.18
CA GLY A 18 8.87 14.18 4.50
C GLY A 18 8.83 13.67 5.95
N LYS A 19 7.78 13.97 6.71
CA LYS A 19 7.60 13.54 8.10
C LYS A 19 6.86 12.20 8.13
N ILE A 20 7.55 11.14 7.77
CA ILE A 20 6.95 9.81 7.58
C ILE A 20 6.42 9.22 8.90
N GLU A 21 7.13 9.43 10.00
CA GLU A 21 6.73 8.95 11.33
C GLU A 21 5.43 9.61 11.80
N ASP A 22 5.30 10.92 11.60
CA ASP A 22 4.07 11.66 11.90
C ASP A 22 2.92 11.18 11.01
N ALA A 23 3.19 10.92 9.72
CA ALA A 23 2.19 10.39 8.80
C ALA A 23 1.63 9.04 9.28
N ILE A 24 2.51 8.12 9.71
CA ILE A 24 2.11 6.83 10.28
C ILE A 24 1.31 7.02 11.57
N ALA A 25 1.69 7.98 12.43
CA ALA A 25 0.97 8.25 13.67
C ALA A 25 -0.47 8.71 13.41
N GLU A 26 -0.70 9.56 12.41
CA GLU A 26 -2.05 9.99 12.03
C GLU A 26 -2.86 8.86 11.40
N CYS A 27 -2.26 8.01 10.55
CA CYS A 27 -2.94 6.81 10.04
C CYS A 27 -3.37 5.86 11.18
N LYS A 28 -2.55 5.71 12.23
CA LYS A 28 -2.93 4.91 13.42
C LYS A 28 -4.11 5.51 14.17
N LYS A 29 -4.21 6.84 14.27
CA LYS A 29 -5.39 7.51 14.83
C LYS A 29 -6.62 7.28 13.95
N ALA A 30 -6.49 7.34 12.63
CA ALA A 30 -7.58 7.04 11.71
C ALA A 30 -8.15 5.62 11.94
N ILE A 31 -7.26 4.63 12.12
CA ILE A 31 -7.64 3.25 12.42
C ILE A 31 -8.34 3.11 13.78
N GLN A 32 -7.92 3.87 14.79
CA GLN A 32 -8.60 3.89 16.08
C GLN A 32 -10.03 4.44 15.99
N ILE A 33 -10.27 5.39 15.09
CA ILE A 33 -11.60 5.97 14.86
C ILE A 33 -12.49 5.03 14.04
N ASP A 34 -11.94 4.43 12.96
CA ASP A 34 -12.65 3.50 12.10
C ASP A 34 -11.73 2.33 11.71
N PRO A 35 -11.79 1.19 12.42
CA PRO A 35 -10.94 0.03 12.13
C PRO A 35 -11.23 -0.66 10.79
N GLU A 36 -12.36 -0.35 10.16
CA GLU A 36 -12.78 -0.93 8.88
C GLU A 36 -12.43 -0.03 7.69
N PHE A 37 -11.96 1.19 7.94
CA PHE A 37 -11.48 2.11 6.90
C PHE A 37 -10.11 1.66 6.39
N GLY A 38 -10.03 1.25 5.12
CA GLY A 38 -8.85 0.60 4.55
C GLY A 38 -7.69 1.53 4.19
N ASN A 39 -7.95 2.81 3.89
CA ASN A 39 -6.94 3.75 3.39
C ASN A 39 -5.71 3.86 4.33
N PRO A 40 -5.86 4.08 5.65
CA PRO A 40 -4.72 4.18 6.56
C PRO A 40 -3.82 2.95 6.56
N TYR A 41 -4.38 1.74 6.40
CA TYR A 41 -3.60 0.51 6.35
C TYR A 41 -2.74 0.44 5.08
N ASN A 42 -3.32 0.80 3.93
CA ASN A 42 -2.58 0.92 2.67
C ASN A 42 -1.46 1.96 2.80
N ASP A 43 -1.77 3.11 3.40
CA ASP A 43 -0.84 4.24 3.48
C ASP A 43 0.34 3.94 4.41
N ILE A 44 0.10 3.31 5.57
CA ILE A 44 1.19 2.82 6.44
C ILE A 44 2.08 1.84 5.67
N GLY A 45 1.48 0.89 4.94
CA GLY A 45 2.24 -0.05 4.10
C GLY A 45 3.09 0.67 3.05
N ALA A 46 2.54 1.67 2.36
CA ALA A 46 3.26 2.47 1.37
C ALA A 46 4.42 3.25 2.01
N TYR A 47 4.21 3.86 3.17
CA TYR A 47 5.22 4.62 3.91
C TYR A 47 6.36 3.72 4.42
N LEU A 48 6.05 2.50 4.85
CA LEU A 48 7.06 1.52 5.22
C LEU A 48 7.89 1.06 4.01
N ILE A 49 7.27 0.91 2.84
CA ILE A 49 8.02 0.65 1.59
C ILE A 49 8.95 1.82 1.24
N GLU A 50 8.55 3.07 1.44
CA GLU A 50 9.42 4.24 1.24
C GLU A 50 10.64 4.24 2.17
N LYS A 51 10.56 3.51 3.29
CA LYS A 51 11.66 3.32 4.25
C LYS A 51 12.41 1.99 4.06
N ASP A 52 12.16 1.28 2.98
CA ASP A 52 12.70 -0.06 2.71
C ASP A 52 12.34 -1.13 3.77
N GLN A 53 11.30 -0.89 4.57
CA GLN A 53 10.80 -1.77 5.63
C GLN A 53 9.73 -2.72 5.07
N TYR A 54 10.16 -3.59 4.14
CA TYR A 54 9.24 -4.40 3.34
C TYR A 54 8.53 -5.50 4.14
N ASP A 55 9.21 -6.10 5.12
CA ASP A 55 8.62 -7.13 5.98
C ASP A 55 7.52 -6.55 6.86
N GLU A 56 7.74 -5.36 7.41
CA GLU A 56 6.75 -4.63 8.20
C GLU A 56 5.59 -4.13 7.35
N ALA A 57 5.82 -3.76 6.08
CA ALA A 57 4.77 -3.26 5.20
C ALA A 57 3.69 -4.29 4.85
N VAL A 58 4.08 -5.55 4.61
CA VAL A 58 3.19 -6.62 4.15
C VAL A 58 1.92 -6.78 5.02
N PRO A 59 1.98 -6.96 6.35
CA PRO A 59 0.79 -7.14 7.16
C PRO A 59 -0.18 -5.96 7.12
N TRP A 60 0.32 -4.72 6.97
CA TRP A 60 -0.54 -3.53 6.81
C TRP A 60 -1.30 -3.57 5.49
N LEU A 61 -0.63 -3.93 4.40
CA LEU A 61 -1.25 -4.02 3.08
C LEU A 61 -2.25 -5.19 3.00
N GLU A 62 -1.95 -6.31 3.65
CA GLU A 62 -2.89 -7.44 3.79
C GLU A 62 -4.13 -7.03 4.59
N ARG A 63 -3.98 -6.23 5.65
CA ARG A 63 -5.12 -5.69 6.40
C ARG A 63 -5.95 -4.70 5.57
N ALA A 64 -5.32 -3.90 4.71
CA ALA A 64 -6.03 -3.04 3.77
C ALA A 64 -6.92 -3.85 2.81
N LEU A 65 -6.45 -5.00 2.33
CA LEU A 65 -7.24 -5.92 1.49
C LEU A 65 -8.42 -6.58 2.23
N GLN A 66 -8.39 -6.63 3.55
CA GLN A 66 -9.45 -7.20 4.39
C GLN A 66 -10.45 -6.15 4.91
N SER A 67 -10.19 -4.86 4.67
CA SER A 67 -10.96 -3.76 5.23
C SER A 67 -12.27 -3.58 4.49
N ARG A 68 -13.42 -3.57 5.19
CA ARG A 68 -14.74 -3.50 4.53
C ARG A 68 -15.03 -2.16 3.88
N ARG A 69 -14.40 -1.09 4.37
CA ARG A 69 -14.59 0.28 3.88
C ARG A 69 -13.35 0.72 3.11
N TYR A 70 -13.20 0.15 1.92
CA TYR A 70 -12.14 0.45 0.98
C TYR A 70 -12.60 0.13 -0.44
N ASP A 71 -12.36 1.03 -1.40
CA ASP A 71 -12.81 0.84 -2.78
C ASP A 71 -11.63 0.67 -3.76
N SER A 72 -10.43 1.09 -3.37
CA SER A 72 -9.28 1.15 -4.27
C SER A 72 -8.29 0.00 -4.08
N TYR A 73 -8.79 -1.25 -4.05
CA TYR A 73 -8.00 -2.47 -3.77
C TYR A 73 -6.82 -2.72 -4.72
N HIS A 74 -6.76 -2.07 -5.88
CA HIS A 74 -5.60 -2.16 -6.77
C HIS A 74 -4.33 -1.55 -6.15
N TYR A 75 -4.43 -0.54 -5.27
CA TYR A 75 -3.28 0.06 -4.58
C TYR A 75 -2.55 -0.89 -3.60
N PRO A 76 -3.22 -1.53 -2.63
CA PRO A 76 -2.54 -2.46 -1.73
C PRO A 76 -2.00 -3.69 -2.46
N HIS A 77 -2.66 -4.17 -3.51
CA HIS A 77 -2.08 -5.18 -4.39
C HIS A 77 -0.80 -4.67 -5.07
N HIS A 78 -0.80 -3.48 -5.66
CA HIS A 78 0.41 -2.92 -6.24
C HIS A 78 1.55 -2.78 -5.21
N ASN A 79 1.23 -2.27 -4.01
CA ASN A 79 2.21 -2.11 -2.93
C ASN A 79 2.74 -3.45 -2.41
N LEU A 80 1.90 -4.49 -2.30
CA LEU A 80 2.37 -5.86 -2.00
C LEU A 80 3.30 -6.36 -3.08
N GLY A 81 2.96 -6.11 -4.35
CA GLY A 81 3.83 -6.39 -5.49
C GLY A 81 5.20 -5.74 -5.35
N ARG A 82 5.24 -4.45 -4.99
CA ARG A 82 6.49 -3.70 -4.74
C ARG A 82 7.30 -4.30 -3.59
N ALA A 83 6.66 -4.59 -2.46
CA ALA A 83 7.32 -5.18 -1.29
C ALA A 83 7.93 -6.55 -1.63
N TYR A 84 7.18 -7.43 -2.30
CA TYR A 84 7.70 -8.74 -2.70
C TYR A 84 8.76 -8.65 -3.80
N MET A 85 8.67 -7.68 -4.70
CA MET A 85 9.69 -7.45 -5.72
C MET A 85 11.04 -7.04 -5.10
N ALA A 86 11.02 -6.20 -4.08
CA ALA A 86 12.23 -5.80 -3.35
C ALA A 86 12.84 -6.96 -2.55
N LYS A 87 12.01 -7.89 -2.07
CA LYS A 87 12.42 -9.13 -1.41
C LYS A 87 12.81 -10.25 -2.40
N GLU A 88 12.93 -9.94 -3.69
CA GLU A 88 13.21 -10.87 -4.80
C GLU A 88 12.23 -12.06 -4.90
N ASN A 89 11.07 -11.98 -4.26
CA ASN A 89 10.00 -12.96 -4.39
C ASN A 89 9.16 -12.63 -5.63
N PHE A 90 9.74 -12.86 -6.81
CA PHE A 90 9.13 -12.50 -8.09
C PHE A 90 7.80 -13.21 -8.35
N ALA A 91 7.59 -14.41 -7.80
CA ALA A 91 6.33 -15.13 -7.91
C ALA A 91 5.18 -14.40 -7.20
N LYS A 92 5.37 -14.04 -5.92
CA LYS A 92 4.37 -13.26 -5.17
C LYS A 92 4.21 -11.84 -5.73
N ALA A 93 5.31 -11.23 -6.16
CA ALA A 93 5.28 -9.91 -6.78
C ALA A 93 4.40 -9.89 -8.04
N ARG A 94 4.64 -10.85 -8.96
CA ARG A 94 3.83 -11.02 -10.18
C ARG A 94 2.35 -11.22 -9.84
N TYR A 95 2.05 -12.15 -8.94
CA TYR A 95 0.66 -12.42 -8.52
C TYR A 95 -0.07 -11.13 -8.12
N HIS A 96 0.54 -10.30 -7.27
CA HIS A 96 -0.11 -9.08 -6.80
C HIS A 96 -0.20 -7.98 -7.86
N PHE A 97 0.79 -7.83 -8.75
CA PHE A 97 0.65 -6.91 -9.88
C PHE A 97 -0.45 -7.35 -10.85
N GLU A 98 -0.61 -8.64 -11.10
CA GLU A 98 -1.71 -9.19 -11.89
C GLU A 98 -3.08 -8.93 -11.22
N GLN A 99 -3.19 -9.09 -9.89
CA GLN A 99 -4.42 -8.72 -9.16
C GLN A 99 -4.72 -7.22 -9.26
N ALA A 100 -3.70 -6.35 -9.17
CA ALA A 100 -3.89 -4.92 -9.35
C ALA A 100 -4.45 -4.59 -10.75
N LEU A 101 -3.95 -5.24 -11.80
CA LEU A 101 -4.45 -5.07 -13.18
C LEU A 101 -5.82 -5.69 -13.41
N LYS A 102 -6.18 -6.77 -12.70
CA LYS A 102 -7.53 -7.32 -12.74
C LYS A 102 -8.58 -6.31 -12.24
N LEU A 103 -8.22 -5.53 -11.23
CA LEU A 103 -9.09 -4.51 -10.63
C LEU A 103 -9.03 -3.17 -11.38
N SER A 104 -7.87 -2.82 -11.92
CA SER A 104 -7.65 -1.61 -12.71
C SER A 104 -6.78 -1.94 -13.93
N PRO A 105 -7.41 -2.34 -15.06
CA PRO A 105 -6.70 -2.80 -16.25
C PRO A 105 -5.72 -1.80 -16.85
N ASP A 106 -5.92 -0.50 -16.59
CA ASP A 106 -5.07 0.59 -17.10
C ASP A 106 -4.06 1.14 -16.11
N TYR A 107 -3.87 0.45 -14.97
CA TYR A 107 -2.91 0.88 -13.96
C TYR A 107 -1.46 0.67 -14.42
N ALA A 108 -0.91 1.69 -15.10
CA ALA A 108 0.43 1.67 -15.70
C ALA A 108 1.55 1.21 -14.75
N PRO A 109 1.60 1.61 -13.46
CA PRO A 109 2.65 1.15 -12.56
C PRO A 109 2.72 -0.37 -12.40
N ALA A 110 1.58 -1.07 -12.41
CA ALA A 110 1.57 -2.54 -12.34
C ALA A 110 2.00 -3.18 -13.68
N LYS A 111 1.62 -2.60 -14.83
CA LYS A 111 2.09 -3.07 -16.15
C LYS A 111 3.62 -2.99 -16.25
N GLU A 112 4.19 -1.85 -15.89
CA GLU A 112 5.64 -1.63 -15.91
C GLU A 112 6.38 -2.59 -14.96
N ALA A 113 5.81 -2.85 -13.78
CA ALA A 113 6.43 -3.76 -12.82
C ALA A 113 6.46 -5.22 -13.33
N LEU A 114 5.41 -5.68 -14.02
CA LEU A 114 5.39 -7.00 -14.65
C LEU A 114 6.44 -7.12 -15.76
N GLU A 115 6.63 -6.08 -16.58
CA GLU A 115 7.69 -6.06 -17.59
C GLU A 115 9.08 -6.10 -16.96
N LYS A 116 9.30 -5.40 -15.84
CA LYS A 116 10.55 -5.47 -15.08
C LYS A 116 10.80 -6.88 -14.53
N ILE A 117 9.77 -7.55 -14.00
CA ILE A 117 9.87 -8.94 -13.53
C ILE A 117 10.23 -9.86 -14.70
N ARG A 118 9.53 -9.75 -15.83
CA ARG A 118 9.77 -10.57 -17.03
C ARG A 118 11.23 -10.50 -17.49
N ARG A 119 11.83 -9.32 -17.48
CA ARG A 119 13.25 -9.12 -17.85
C ARG A 119 14.25 -9.72 -16.86
N LYS A 120 13.86 -9.92 -15.59
CA LYS A 120 14.73 -10.46 -14.53
C LYS A 120 14.73 -11.98 -14.45
N VAL A 121 13.65 -12.63 -14.90
CA VAL A 121 13.46 -14.10 -14.81
C VAL A 121 13.79 -14.82 -16.12
N GLN A 122 14.32 -14.09 -17.10
CA GLN A 122 14.81 -14.61 -18.38
C GLN A 122 16.33 -14.72 -18.33
#